data_AF-A0A958SGW7-F1
#
_entry.id   AF-A0A958SGW7-F1
#
_cell.length_a   1.000
_cell.length_b   1.000
_cell.length_c   1.000
_cell.angle_alpha   90.00
_cell.angle_beta   90.00
_cell.angle_gamma   90.00
#
_symmetry.space_group_name_H-M   'P 1'
#
loop_
_entity.id
_entity.type
_entity.pdbx_description
1 polymer ?
#
loop_
_entity_poly.entity_id
_entity_poly.type
_entity_poly.pdbx_seq_one_letter_code
_entity_poly.pdbx_strand_id
1 'polypeptide(L)'
;MKFRFRLKSFLKLTELREQKKKMELGHSQQRIREMESSISENRDHLRASLSGGSYKKDLGLWMAFGAQAVLGHLEQINEVESALSDERDRQEMFRGELAEYSARRKGLENLRDSLHKKFRVKKKKKEQKEVEDITRVLKRFIR
;
A
#
# COMPACT_ATOMS: atom_id res chain seq x y z
N MET A 1 11.96 -20.55 -24.47
CA MET A 1 10.63 -20.24 -23.86
C MET A 1 10.66 -20.11 -22.33
N LYS A 2 11.46 -20.89 -21.58
CA LYS A 2 11.50 -20.88 -20.11
C LYS A 2 11.64 -19.49 -19.45
N PHE A 3 12.44 -18.59 -20.02
CA PHE A 3 12.66 -17.24 -19.47
C PHE A 3 11.43 -16.31 -19.54
N ARG A 4 10.65 -16.38 -20.63
CA ARG A 4 9.40 -15.57 -20.76
C ARG A 4 8.33 -16.00 -19.75
N PHE A 5 8.25 -17.31 -19.51
CA PHE A 5 7.35 -17.86 -18.49
C PHE A 5 7.74 -17.37 -17.10
N ARG A 6 9.03 -17.44 -16.75
CA ARG A 6 9.56 -16.92 -15.48
C ARG A 6 9.25 -15.43 -15.29
N LEU A 7 9.49 -14.59 -16.32
CA LEU A 7 9.20 -13.15 -16.23
C LEU A 7 7.72 -12.86 -16.01
N LYS A 8 6.82 -13.59 -16.69
CA LYS A 8 5.37 -13.45 -16.50
C LYS A 8 4.96 -13.86 -15.08
N SER A 9 5.52 -14.94 -14.54
CA SER A 9 5.28 -15.36 -13.15
C SER A 9 5.78 -14.33 -12.14
N PHE A 10 6.97 -13.76 -12.34
CA PHE A 10 7.51 -12.71 -11.47
C PHE A 10 6.67 -11.43 -11.50
N LEU A 11 6.21 -11.01 -12.67
CA LEU A 11 5.29 -9.86 -12.80
C LEU A 11 4.01 -10.09 -11.99
N LYS A 12 3.34 -11.22 -12.22
CA LYS A 12 2.10 -11.57 -11.50
C LYS A 12 2.30 -11.61 -9.98
N LEU A 13 3.42 -12.18 -9.53
CA LEU A 13 3.74 -12.23 -8.10
C LEU A 13 3.99 -10.83 -7.51
N THR A 14 4.64 -9.95 -8.28
CA THR A 14 4.88 -8.56 -7.85
C THR A 14 3.58 -7.76 -7.80
N GLU A 15 2.68 -7.94 -8.79
CA GLU A 15 1.34 -7.35 -8.80
C GLU A 15 0.50 -7.80 -7.60
N LEU A 16 0.54 -9.09 -7.25
CA LEU A 16 -0.17 -9.61 -6.07
C LEU A 16 0.38 -9.02 -4.77
N ARG A 17 1.70 -8.86 -4.65
CA ARG A 17 2.31 -8.21 -3.47
C ARG A 17 1.94 -6.73 -3.38
N GLU A 18 1.94 -6.03 -4.50
CA GLU A 18 1.50 -4.63 -4.59
C GLU A 18 0.02 -4.50 -4.15
N GLN A 19 -0.86 -5.37 -4.65
CA GLN A 19 -2.27 -5.39 -4.28
C GLN A 19 -2.48 -5.69 -2.79
N LYS A 20 -1.79 -6.71 -2.26
CA LYS A 20 -1.82 -7.04 -0.82
C LYS A 20 -1.43 -5.84 0.02
N LYS A 21 -0.35 -5.15 -0.36
CA LYS A 21 0.14 -3.97 0.37
C LYS A 21 -0.84 -2.79 0.30
N LYS A 22 -1.52 -2.58 -0.83
CA LYS A 22 -2.61 -1.59 -0.95
C LYS A 22 -3.78 -1.89 -0.02
N MET A 23 -4.16 -3.16 0.12
CA MET A 23 -5.20 -3.57 1.07
C MET A 23 -4.76 -3.34 2.52
N GLU A 24 -3.53 -3.72 2.86
CA GLU A 24 -2.96 -3.48 4.20
C GLU A 24 -2.94 -1.97 4.55
N LEU A 25 -2.58 -1.11 3.59
CA LEU A 25 -2.68 0.34 3.74
C LEU A 25 -4.13 0.82 3.96
N GLY A 26 -5.08 0.30 3.19
CA GLY A 26 -6.50 0.63 3.37
C GLY A 26 -7.01 0.26 4.76
N HIS A 27 -6.66 -0.92 5.25
CA HIS A 27 -7.01 -1.35 6.62
C HIS A 27 -6.36 -0.48 7.69
N SER A 28 -5.07 -0.16 7.54
CA SER A 28 -4.37 0.73 8.47
C SER A 28 -4.98 2.14 8.48
N GLN A 29 -5.35 2.69 7.32
CA GLN A 29 -6.06 3.97 7.21
C GLN A 29 -7.40 3.95 7.93
N GLN A 30 -8.16 2.86 7.80
CA GLN A 30 -9.42 2.69 8.52
C GLN A 30 -9.19 2.66 10.04
N ARG A 31 -8.22 1.88 10.52
CA ARG A 31 -7.89 1.80 11.96
C ARG A 31 -7.47 3.16 12.53
N ILE A 32 -6.69 3.94 11.77
CA ILE A 32 -6.33 5.31 12.17
C ILE A 32 -7.57 6.17 12.36
N ARG A 33 -8.53 6.14 11.43
CA ARG A 33 -9.78 6.91 11.55
C ARG A 33 -10.61 6.48 12.76
N GLU A 34 -10.70 5.17 13.01
CA GLU A 34 -11.42 4.63 14.17
C GLU A 34 -10.77 5.09 15.49
N MET A 35 -9.43 5.07 15.59
CA MET A 35 -8.71 5.58 16.74
C MET A 35 -8.85 7.10 16.92
N GLU A 36 -8.81 7.86 15.83
CA GLU A 36 -9.06 9.32 15.86
C GLU A 36 -10.49 9.65 16.33
N SER A 37 -11.49 8.87 15.90
CA SER A 37 -12.87 8.97 16.38
C SER A 37 -12.95 8.69 17.88
N SER A 38 -12.34 7.60 18.34
CA SER A 38 -12.32 7.22 19.75
C SER A 38 -11.67 8.28 20.64
N ILE A 39 -10.57 8.87 20.20
CA ILE A 39 -9.94 10.00 20.91
C ILE A 39 -10.90 11.20 20.97
N SER A 40 -11.58 11.52 19.86
CA SER A 40 -12.54 12.62 19.82
C SER A 40 -13.71 12.39 20.78
N GLU A 41 -14.30 11.21 20.77
CA GLU A 41 -15.41 10.83 21.66
C GLU A 41 -15.00 10.94 23.13
N ASN A 42 -13.84 10.40 23.50
CA ASN A 42 -13.31 10.51 24.86
C ASN A 42 -13.02 11.97 25.27
N ARG A 43 -12.55 12.82 24.35
CA ARG A 43 -12.37 14.26 24.60
C ARG A 43 -13.70 14.96 24.83
N ASP A 44 -14.75 14.58 24.12
CA ASP A 44 -16.08 15.14 24.32
C ASP A 44 -16.71 14.66 25.64
N HIS A 45 -16.51 13.39 26.02
CA HIS A 45 -16.87 12.88 27.34
C HIS A 45 -16.14 13.60 28.48
N LEU A 46 -14.85 13.89 28.31
CA LEU A 46 -14.09 14.71 29.26
C LEU A 46 -14.68 16.12 29.41
N ARG A 47 -14.97 16.79 28.29
CA ARG A 47 -15.60 18.13 28.32
C ARG A 47 -16.97 18.10 29.01
N ALA A 48 -17.78 17.08 28.74
CA ALA A 48 -19.08 16.92 29.38
C ALA A 48 -18.94 16.69 30.90
N SER A 49 -18.00 15.84 31.30
CA SER A 49 -17.71 15.53 32.71
C SER A 49 -17.20 16.75 33.49
N LEU A 50 -16.39 17.59 32.85
CA LEU A 50 -15.86 18.82 33.44
C LEU A 50 -16.88 19.98 33.47
N SER A 51 -17.82 20.03 32.52
CA SER A 51 -18.83 21.09 32.45
C SER A 51 -20.08 20.81 33.31
N GLY A 52 -20.35 19.56 33.67
CA GLY A 52 -21.52 19.15 34.48
C GLY A 52 -21.43 19.43 35.99
N GLY A 53 -20.32 19.99 36.50
CA GLY A 53 -20.03 20.11 37.93
C GLY A 53 -20.81 21.19 38.73
N SER A 54 -21.81 21.86 38.14
CA SER A 54 -22.31 23.14 38.67
C SER A 54 -23.36 23.06 39.80
N TYR A 55 -24.12 21.97 40.01
CA TYR A 55 -25.25 22.01 40.98
C TYR A 55 -25.61 20.64 41.59
N LYS A 56 -24.88 20.11 42.59
CA LYS A 56 -25.40 19.00 43.43
C LYS A 56 -24.94 19.09 44.90
N LYS A 57 -25.89 18.89 45.82
CA LYS A 57 -25.72 18.98 47.30
C LYS A 57 -24.80 17.90 47.91
N ASP A 58 -24.51 16.82 47.18
CA ASP A 58 -23.57 15.75 47.59
C ASP A 58 -22.20 15.93 46.92
N LEU A 59 -21.60 17.10 47.14
CA LEU A 59 -20.42 17.58 46.40
C LEU A 59 -19.24 16.61 46.48
N GLY A 60 -18.97 15.99 47.64
CA GLY A 60 -17.80 15.13 47.85
C GLY A 60 -17.81 13.82 47.06
N LEU A 61 -18.93 13.08 47.12
CA LEU A 61 -19.06 11.79 46.41
C LEU A 61 -19.12 12.00 44.89
N TRP A 62 -19.87 13.01 44.44
CA TRP A 62 -19.98 13.36 43.03
C TRP A 62 -18.66 13.87 42.43
N MET A 63 -17.86 14.63 43.20
CA MET A 63 -16.53 15.03 42.76
C MET A 63 -15.58 13.83 42.66
N ALA A 64 -15.64 12.87 43.58
CA ALA A 64 -14.82 11.66 43.52
C ALA A 64 -15.16 10.80 42.29
N PHE A 65 -16.45 10.57 42.01
CA PHE A 65 -16.89 9.85 40.81
C PHE A 65 -16.53 10.59 39.52
N GLY A 66 -16.70 11.93 39.49
CA GLY A 66 -16.32 12.75 38.34
C GLY A 66 -14.81 12.74 38.08
N ALA A 67 -13.99 12.85 39.12
CA ALA A 67 -12.54 12.78 39.01
C ALA A 67 -12.08 11.40 38.48
N GLN A 68 -12.68 10.31 38.95
CA GLN A 68 -12.34 8.98 38.50
C GLN A 68 -12.76 8.73 37.03
N ALA A 69 -13.92 9.24 36.62
CA ALA A 69 -14.33 9.20 35.22
C ALA A 69 -13.38 10.02 34.31
N VAL A 70 -12.97 11.21 34.76
CA VAL A 70 -11.99 12.05 34.04
C VAL A 70 -10.65 11.33 33.88
N LEU A 71 -10.14 10.73 34.96
CA LEU A 71 -8.90 9.95 34.90
C LEU A 71 -9.02 8.77 33.93
N GLY A 72 -10.13 8.03 33.97
CA GLY A 72 -10.35 6.91 33.05
C GLY A 72 -10.37 7.32 31.58
N HIS A 73 -11.02 8.44 31.23
CA HIS A 73 -11.00 8.93 29.85
C HIS A 73 -9.62 9.45 29.43
N LEU A 74 -8.85 10.05 30.34
CA LEU A 74 -7.47 10.49 30.06
C LEU A 74 -6.53 9.30 29.81
N GLU A 75 -6.64 8.24 30.62
CA GLU A 75 -5.89 7.00 30.44
C GLU A 75 -6.21 6.37 29.07
N GLN A 76 -7.50 6.25 28.72
CA GLN A 76 -7.92 5.73 27.42
C GLN A 76 -7.42 6.58 26.25
N ILE A 77 -7.46 7.91 26.35
CA ILE A 77 -6.90 8.79 25.31
C ILE A 77 -5.41 8.52 25.15
N ASN A 78 -4.66 8.44 26.25
CA ASN A 78 -3.22 8.22 26.20
C ASN A 78 -2.87 6.86 25.58
N GLU A 79 -3.61 5.79 25.93
CA GLU A 79 -3.45 4.47 25.33
C GLU A 79 -3.72 4.48 23.83
N VAL A 80 -4.83 5.10 23.41
CA VAL A 80 -5.20 5.19 21.99
C VAL A 80 -4.25 6.10 21.21
N GLU A 81 -3.75 7.19 21.79
CA GLU A 81 -2.75 8.07 21.17
C GLU A 81 -1.42 7.35 20.95
N SER A 82 -0.98 6.53 21.91
CA SER A 82 0.20 5.67 21.74
C SER A 82 -0.02 4.66 20.60
N ALA A 83 -1.15 3.97 20.59
CA ALA A 83 -1.48 3.00 19.54
C ALA A 83 -1.63 3.66 18.15
N LEU A 84 -2.14 4.88 18.11
CA LEU A 84 -2.27 5.69 16.89
C LEU A 84 -0.91 6.07 16.34
N SER A 85 0.06 6.42 17.20
CA SER A 85 1.44 6.69 16.80
C SER A 85 2.06 5.45 16.16
N ASP A 86 1.98 4.30 16.83
CA ASP A 86 2.51 3.04 16.31
C ASP A 86 1.88 2.65 14.96
N GLU A 87 0.58 2.87 14.80
CA GLU A 87 -0.13 2.55 13.56
C GLU A 87 0.24 3.51 12.42
N ARG A 88 0.50 4.79 12.72
CA ARG A 88 1.02 5.76 11.74
C ARG A 88 2.43 5.39 11.28
N ASP A 89 3.30 4.95 12.19
CA ASP A 89 4.64 4.48 11.84
C ASP A 89 4.58 3.21 10.96
N ARG A 90 3.70 2.26 11.29
CA ARG A 90 3.43 1.08 10.44
C ARG A 90 2.90 1.49 9.08
N GLN A 91 2.03 2.49 9.01
CA GLN A 91 1.49 2.97 7.74
C GLN A 91 2.61 3.53 6.86
N GLU A 92 3.55 4.27 7.42
CA GLU A 92 4.69 4.81 6.66
C GLU A 92 5.59 3.69 6.12
N MET A 93 5.84 2.66 6.94
CA MET A 93 6.52 1.44 6.50
C MET A 93 5.80 0.76 5.32
N PHE A 94 4.47 0.62 5.41
CA PHE A 94 3.68 0.03 4.31
C PHE A 94 3.73 0.88 3.03
N ARG A 95 3.77 2.21 3.14
CA ARG A 95 3.94 3.11 1.98
C ARG A 95 5.31 2.90 1.33
N GLY A 96 6.37 2.78 2.13
CA GLY A 96 7.72 2.46 1.65
C GLY A 96 7.76 1.14 0.89
N GLU A 97 7.22 0.06 1.47
CA GLU A 97 7.15 -1.25 0.82
C GLU A 97 6.30 -1.22 -0.46
N LEU A 98 5.18 -0.49 -0.46
CA LEU A 98 4.35 -0.34 -1.65
C LEU A 98 5.13 0.33 -2.78
N ALA A 99 5.87 1.41 -2.47
CA ALA A 99 6.69 2.11 -3.44
C ALA A 99 7.76 1.18 -4.04
N GLU A 100 8.39 0.33 -3.23
CA GLU A 100 9.34 -0.67 -3.70
C GLU A 100 8.68 -1.68 -4.66
N TYR A 101 7.52 -2.24 -4.29
CA TYR A 101 6.81 -3.17 -5.16
C TYR A 101 6.36 -2.53 -6.47
N SER A 102 5.85 -1.30 -6.44
CA SER A 102 5.47 -0.56 -7.64
C SER A 102 6.68 -0.26 -8.54
N ALA A 103 7.82 0.15 -7.97
CA ALA A 103 9.05 0.36 -8.73
C ALA A 103 9.55 -0.94 -9.38
N ARG A 104 9.53 -2.04 -8.63
CA ARG A 104 9.90 -3.36 -9.12
C ARG A 104 8.99 -3.83 -10.26
N ARG A 105 7.68 -3.64 -10.14
CA ARG A 105 6.71 -3.97 -11.21
C ARG A 105 7.03 -3.20 -12.48
N LYS A 106 7.21 -1.87 -12.39
CA LYS A 106 7.58 -1.02 -13.53
C LYS A 106 8.90 -1.49 -14.19
N GLY A 107 9.90 -1.85 -13.38
CA GLY A 107 11.16 -2.40 -13.89
C GLY A 107 10.98 -3.71 -14.67
N LEU A 108 10.14 -4.62 -14.16
CA LEU A 108 9.83 -5.89 -14.83
C LEU A 108 9.01 -5.69 -16.12
N GLU A 109 8.11 -4.70 -16.15
CA GLU A 109 7.35 -4.32 -17.35
C GLU A 109 8.28 -3.77 -18.44
N ASN A 110 9.17 -2.86 -18.07
CA ASN A 110 10.18 -2.33 -18.99
C ASN A 110 11.07 -3.45 -19.57
N LEU A 111 11.45 -4.42 -18.72
CA LEU A 111 12.22 -5.58 -19.16
C LEU A 111 11.42 -6.45 -20.14
N ARG A 112 10.14 -6.71 -19.85
CA ARG A 112 9.24 -7.47 -20.73
C ARG A 112 9.11 -6.81 -22.11
N ASP A 113 8.96 -5.50 -22.14
CA ASP A 113 8.73 -4.74 -23.36
C ASP A 113 10.02 -4.64 -24.20
N SER A 114 11.16 -4.44 -23.55
CA SER A 114 12.49 -4.50 -24.18
C SER A 114 12.74 -5.86 -24.83
N LEU A 115 12.40 -6.96 -24.14
CA LEU A 115 12.54 -8.31 -24.69
C LEU A 115 11.59 -8.57 -25.87
N HIS A 116 10.36 -8.08 -25.81
CA HIS A 116 9.42 -8.14 -26.94
C HIS A 116 9.97 -7.39 -28.15
N LYS A 117 10.49 -6.17 -27.94
CA LYS A 117 11.11 -5.37 -29.00
C LYS A 117 12.30 -6.09 -29.63
N LYS A 118 13.23 -6.61 -28.82
CA LYS A 118 14.39 -7.38 -29.29
C LYS A 118 13.97 -8.61 -30.10
N PHE A 119 12.96 -9.34 -29.65
CA PHE A 119 12.44 -10.50 -30.38
C PHE A 119 11.81 -10.10 -31.72
N ARG A 120 11.01 -9.03 -31.75
CA ARG A 120 10.39 -8.53 -32.98
C ARG A 120 11.43 -8.16 -34.02
N VAL A 121 12.49 -7.46 -33.61
CA VAL A 121 13.62 -7.09 -34.49
C VAL A 121 14.36 -8.33 -34.99
N LYS A 122 14.67 -9.29 -34.10
CA LYS A 122 15.35 -10.53 -34.48
C LYS A 122 14.54 -11.35 -35.49
N LYS A 123 13.22 -11.42 -35.31
CA LYS A 123 12.30 -12.10 -36.24
C LYS A 123 12.33 -11.43 -37.62
N LYS A 124 12.15 -10.10 -37.70
CA LYS A 124 12.23 -9.34 -38.96
C LYS A 124 13.57 -9.51 -39.68
N LYS A 125 14.68 -9.48 -38.95
CA LYS A 125 16.02 -9.69 -39.54
C LYS A 125 16.18 -11.10 -40.13
N LYS A 126 15.58 -12.12 -39.51
CA LYS A 126 15.61 -13.49 -40.01
C LYS A 126 14.78 -13.64 -41.29
N GLU A 127 13.57 -13.10 -41.28
CA GLU A 127 12.67 -13.06 -42.45
C GLU A 127 13.32 -12.32 -43.63
N GLN A 128 13.93 -11.16 -43.38
CA GLN A 128 14.61 -10.38 -44.41
C GLN A 128 15.80 -11.15 -45.01
N LYS A 129 16.61 -11.80 -44.15
CA LYS A 129 17.73 -12.63 -44.63
C LYS A 129 17.25 -13.79 -45.51
N GLU A 130 16.16 -14.46 -45.12
CA GLU A 130 15.55 -15.53 -45.92
C GLU A 130 15.10 -15.03 -47.30
N VAL A 131 14.47 -13.85 -47.37
CA VAL A 131 14.08 -13.22 -48.65
C VAL A 131 15.30 -12.84 -49.50
N GLU A 132 16.34 -12.26 -48.90
CA GLU A 132 17.58 -11.90 -49.59
C GLU A 132 18.30 -13.13 -50.16
N ASP A 133 18.34 -14.23 -49.39
CA ASP A 133 18.95 -15.48 -49.83
C ASP A 133 18.15 -16.11 -50.99
N ILE A 134 16.81 -16.14 -50.94
CA ILE A 134 15.96 -16.60 -52.06
C ILE A 134 16.18 -15.73 -53.30
N THR A 135 16.20 -14.41 -53.14
CA THR A 135 16.42 -13.46 -54.24
C THR A 135 17.80 -13.67 -54.88
N ARG A 136 18.83 -13.93 -54.06
CA ARG A 136 20.18 -14.22 -54.55
C ARG A 136 20.24 -15.51 -55.36
N VAL A 137 19.53 -16.56 -54.92
CA VAL A 137 19.43 -17.83 -55.66
C VAL A 137 18.72 -17.62 -57.00
N LEU A 138 17.56 -16.97 -57.02
CA LEU A 138 16.81 -16.69 -58.25
C LEU A 138 17.64 -15.89 -59.26
N LYS A 139 18.40 -14.88 -58.81
CA LYS A 139 19.30 -14.10 -59.69
C LYS A 139 20.43 -14.94 -60.33
N ARG A 140 20.82 -16.07 -59.72
CA ARG A 140 21.81 -16.99 -60.32
C ARG A 140 21.22 -17.89 -61.40
N PHE A 141 19.92 -18.15 -61.36
CA PHE A 141 19.23 -19.01 -62.34
C PHE A 141 18.67 -18.25 -63.56
N ILE A 142 18.63 -16.92 -63.50
CA ILE A 142 18.16 -16.04 -64.59
C ILE A 142 19.35 -15.50 -65.43
N ARG A 143 20.57 -16.02 -65.20
CA ARG A 143 21.72 -15.87 -66.10
C ARG A 143 21.94 -17.16 -66.86
#